data_AF-A0A7Y2Z166-F1
#
_entry.id   AF-A0A7Y2Z166-F1
#
_cell.length_a   1.000
_cell.length_b   1.000
_cell.length_c   1.000
_cell.angle_alpha   90.00
_cell.angle_beta   90.00
_cell.angle_gamma   90.00
#
_symmetry.space_group_name_H-M   'P 1'
#
loop_
_entity.id
_entity.type
_entity.pdbx_description
1 polymer ?
#
loop_
_entity_poly.entity_id
_entity_poly.type
_entity_poly.pdbx_seq_one_letter_code
_entity_poly.pdbx_strand_id
1 'polypeptide(L)'
;PDFQRYEGAGTDTGGGPDWTTGDWNNPETQVGGFADDFSWGYRIASRFDYNNAIGAVTVSPRLGWAHDVKGTTPGPGGSFIDGRKQLTLGVAFNYLNEWVFDFAYTKYMGAGEFNMLKDRDFFAASVRYSF
;
A
#
# COMPACT_ATOMS: atom_id res chain seq x y z
N PRO A 1 -0.75 -25.69 10.73
CA PRO A 1 -0.27 -24.64 9.81
C PRO A 1 -1.36 -24.38 8.75
N ASP A 2 -2.07 -23.26 8.89
CA ASP A 2 -3.31 -22.92 8.15
C ASP A 2 -3.01 -22.14 6.86
N PHE A 3 -2.21 -22.74 5.97
CA PHE A 3 -2.03 -22.20 4.62
C PHE A 3 -3.19 -22.68 3.73
N GLN A 4 -4.11 -21.78 3.37
CA GLN A 4 -5.06 -22.07 2.31
C GLN A 4 -4.34 -21.80 0.99
N ARG A 5 -4.24 -22.79 0.10
CA ARG A 5 -3.50 -22.67 -1.18
C ARG A 5 -4.25 -21.87 -2.24
N TYR A 6 -5.05 -20.89 -1.81
CA TYR A 6 -5.65 -19.92 -2.71
C TYR A 6 -4.61 -18.87 -3.09
N GLU A 7 -4.63 -18.49 -4.37
CA GLU A 7 -3.72 -17.50 -4.92
C GLU A 7 -3.82 -16.17 -4.17
N GLY A 8 -2.67 -15.53 -3.96
CA GLY A 8 -2.53 -14.22 -3.34
C GLY A 8 -1.81 -13.24 -4.27
N ALA A 9 -1.40 -12.10 -3.74
CA ALA A 9 -0.62 -11.15 -4.53
C ALA A 9 0.82 -11.64 -4.69
N GLY A 10 1.32 -11.68 -5.93
CA GLY A 10 2.68 -12.14 -6.23
C GLY A 10 2.88 -13.66 -6.11
N THR A 11 1.81 -14.45 -6.12
CA THR A 11 1.90 -15.91 -6.31
C THR A 11 1.75 -16.23 -7.79
N ASP A 12 2.88 -16.52 -8.45
CA ASP A 12 2.92 -16.79 -9.89
C ASP A 12 2.89 -18.30 -10.21
N THR A 13 3.07 -19.14 -9.18
CA THR A 13 3.12 -20.60 -9.31
C THR A 13 2.30 -21.28 -8.22
N GLY A 14 1.52 -22.29 -8.60
CA GLY A 14 0.60 -22.95 -7.68
C GLY A 14 1.33 -23.75 -6.60
N GLY A 15 0.92 -23.60 -5.34
CA GLY A 15 1.54 -24.28 -4.19
C GLY A 15 1.15 -25.75 -4.02
N GLY A 16 0.59 -26.42 -5.03
CA GLY A 16 0.08 -27.80 -4.98
C GLY A 16 1.17 -28.87 -4.72
N PRO A 17 0.86 -30.05 -4.13
CA PRO A 17 1.81 -31.14 -4.07
C PRO A 17 1.82 -31.80 -5.46
N ASP A 18 2.74 -31.38 -6.32
CA ASP A 18 3.13 -32.20 -7.46
C ASP A 18 4.14 -33.23 -6.94
N TRP A 19 3.87 -34.50 -7.17
CA TRP A 19 4.70 -35.62 -6.74
C TRP A 19 6.13 -35.55 -7.33
N THR A 20 6.36 -34.76 -8.38
CA THR A 20 7.69 -34.54 -8.98
C THR A 20 7.81 -33.18 -9.70
N THR A 21 7.97 -32.07 -8.95
CA THR A 21 8.56 -30.79 -9.42
C THR A 21 8.21 -30.29 -10.82
N GLY A 22 6.95 -29.95 -11.06
CA GLY A 22 6.59 -29.11 -12.19
C GLY A 22 6.42 -29.90 -13.47
N ASP A 23 5.25 -29.76 -14.07
CA ASP A 23 4.86 -30.29 -15.36
C ASP A 23 5.63 -29.59 -16.51
N TRP A 24 6.97 -29.65 -16.46
CA TRP A 24 7.99 -29.06 -17.34
C TRP A 24 7.87 -27.55 -17.65
N ASN A 25 6.82 -26.90 -17.16
CA ASN A 25 6.49 -25.52 -17.47
C ASN A 25 6.88 -24.55 -16.35
N ASN A 26 7.10 -25.02 -15.12
CA ASN A 26 7.45 -24.16 -14.00
C ASN A 26 8.39 -24.83 -12.98
N PRO A 27 9.71 -24.51 -13.01
CA PRO A 27 10.73 -25.15 -12.18
C PRO A 27 10.77 -24.66 -10.72
N GLU A 28 10.11 -23.54 -10.39
CA GLU A 28 10.14 -22.94 -9.05
C GLU A 28 8.77 -23.03 -8.36
N THR A 29 8.69 -23.75 -7.25
CA THR A 29 7.44 -23.88 -6.47
C THR A 29 7.32 -22.74 -5.47
N GLN A 30 6.24 -21.95 -5.54
CA GLN A 30 6.00 -20.87 -4.59
C GLN A 30 5.71 -21.46 -3.20
N VAL A 31 6.43 -20.98 -2.20
CA VAL A 31 6.35 -21.48 -0.81
C VAL A 31 5.57 -20.56 0.13
N GLY A 32 5.11 -19.40 -0.35
CA GLY A 32 4.43 -18.40 0.48
C GLY A 32 3.62 -17.39 -0.33
N GLY A 33 2.93 -16.47 0.36
CA GLY A 33 2.06 -15.46 -0.26
C GLY A 33 0.63 -15.94 -0.52
N PHE A 34 0.32 -17.20 -0.22
CA PHE A 34 -1.03 -17.75 -0.28
C PHE A 34 -1.93 -17.20 0.82
N ALA A 35 -3.23 -17.39 0.64
CA ALA A 35 -4.24 -16.95 1.60
C ALA A 35 -4.09 -17.61 2.98
N ASP A 36 -4.26 -16.80 4.02
CA ASP A 36 -4.38 -17.26 5.40
C ASP A 36 -5.86 -17.30 5.82
N ASP A 37 -6.17 -18.14 6.81
CA ASP A 37 -7.50 -18.23 7.44
C ASP A 37 -7.94 -16.91 8.10
N PHE A 38 -6.97 -16.15 8.60
CA PHE A 38 -7.15 -14.87 9.22
C PHE A 38 -6.12 -13.86 8.72
N SER A 39 -6.61 -12.69 8.29
CA SER A 39 -5.77 -11.56 7.91
C SER A 39 -6.26 -10.26 8.54
N TRP A 40 -5.33 -9.41 8.98
CA TRP A 40 -5.65 -8.13 9.59
C TRP A 40 -4.55 -7.09 9.40
N GLY A 41 -4.95 -5.83 9.52
CA GLY A 41 -4.06 -4.68 9.47
C GLY A 41 -4.78 -3.42 9.93
N TYR A 42 -4.05 -2.31 9.93
CA TYR A 42 -4.59 -1.00 10.29
C TYR A 42 -4.17 0.08 9.30
N ARG A 43 -4.98 1.14 9.28
CA ARG A 43 -4.77 2.35 8.47
C ARG A 43 -4.97 3.56 9.38
N ILE A 44 -4.01 4.48 9.36
CA ILE A 44 -4.04 5.72 10.13
C ILE A 44 -3.93 6.87 9.14
N ALA A 45 -4.81 7.85 9.27
CA ALA A 45 -4.74 9.11 8.53
C ALA A 45 -4.78 10.25 9.54
N SER A 46 -3.85 11.18 9.41
CA SER A 46 -3.78 12.39 10.22
C SER A 46 -3.58 13.60 9.31
N ARG A 47 -4.24 14.69 9.69
CA ARG A 47 -4.13 15.99 9.04
C ARG A 47 -4.19 17.04 10.13
N PHE A 48 -3.28 18.00 10.05
CA PHE A 48 -3.24 19.14 10.95
C PHE A 48 -3.45 20.38 10.11
N ASP A 49 -4.37 21.26 10.50
CA ASP A 49 -4.65 22.49 9.77
C ASP A 49 -4.17 23.68 10.59
N TYR A 50 -3.14 24.37 10.09
CA TYR A 50 -2.59 25.58 10.69
C TYR A 50 -3.13 26.79 9.94
N ASN A 51 -4.21 27.37 10.48
CA ASN A 51 -4.86 28.53 9.87
C ASN A 51 -3.99 29.78 9.97
N ASN A 52 -3.92 30.55 8.89
CA ASN A 52 -3.13 31.78 8.83
C ASN A 52 -1.66 31.61 9.26
N ALA A 53 -1.08 30.42 9.00
CA ALA A 53 0.28 30.10 9.40
C ALA A 53 1.32 31.00 8.70
N ILE A 54 1.03 31.40 7.46
CA ILE A 54 1.83 32.35 6.68
C ILE A 54 0.89 33.40 6.09
N GLY A 55 0.63 34.48 6.85
CA GLY A 55 -0.35 35.49 6.45
C GLY A 55 -1.73 34.88 6.25
N ALA A 56 -2.34 35.05 5.08
CA ALA A 56 -3.63 34.46 4.72
C ALA A 56 -3.56 33.00 4.24
N VAL A 57 -2.38 32.36 4.27
CA VAL A 57 -2.20 30.96 3.85
C VAL A 57 -2.42 30.01 5.03
N THR A 58 -3.35 29.06 4.84
CA THR A 58 -3.49 27.88 5.70
C THR A 58 -2.54 26.79 5.22
N VAL A 59 -1.76 26.22 6.15
CA VAL A 59 -0.83 25.12 5.86
C VAL A 59 -1.37 23.84 6.49
N SER A 60 -1.45 22.77 5.69
CA SER A 60 -2.07 21.52 6.09
C SER A 60 -1.16 20.31 5.87
N PRO A 61 -0.20 20.02 6.77
CA PRO A 61 0.56 18.78 6.71
C PRO A 61 -0.34 17.58 7.00
N ARG A 62 -0.07 16.47 6.31
CA ARG A 62 -0.79 15.20 6.45
C ARG A 62 0.15 14.01 6.45
N LEU A 63 -0.25 12.97 7.18
CA LEU A 63 0.42 11.68 7.21
C LEU A 63 -0.63 10.58 7.07
N GLY A 64 -0.41 9.68 6.12
CA GLY A 64 -1.12 8.43 5.95
C GLY A 64 -0.17 7.26 6.22
N TRP A 65 -0.60 6.31 7.03
CA TRP A 65 0.15 5.10 7.34
C TRP A 65 -0.75 3.88 7.18
N ALA A 66 -0.25 2.86 6.51
CA ALA A 66 -0.92 1.59 6.34
C ALA A 66 0.04 0.46 6.69
N HIS A 67 -0.46 -0.52 7.44
CA HIS A 67 0.29 -1.73 7.75
C HIS A 67 -0.65 -2.95 7.76
N ASP A 68 -0.34 -3.91 6.90
CA ASP A 68 -0.93 -5.24 6.86
C ASP A 68 -0.10 -6.09 7.82
N VAL A 69 -0.63 -6.33 9.02
CA VAL A 69 0.16 -6.82 10.16
C VAL A 69 0.38 -8.32 10.06
N LYS A 70 -0.69 -9.05 9.76
CA LYS A 70 -0.61 -10.49 9.58
C LYS A 70 -1.61 -10.97 8.56
N GLY A 71 -1.16 -11.90 7.73
CA GLY A 71 -1.99 -12.71 6.86
C GLY A 71 -2.26 -12.08 5.50
N THR A 72 -2.41 -12.93 4.48
CA THR A 72 -2.74 -12.53 3.11
C THR A 72 -4.17 -12.92 2.77
N THR A 73 -4.92 -12.01 2.15
CA THR A 73 -6.30 -12.28 1.72
C THR A 73 -6.29 -13.02 0.38
N PRO A 74 -7.20 -13.99 0.15
CA PRO A 74 -7.31 -14.65 -1.16
C PRO A 74 -7.59 -13.65 -2.28
N GLY A 75 -6.97 -13.88 -3.44
CA GLY A 75 -7.19 -13.13 -4.66
C GLY A 75 -8.39 -13.63 -5.48
N PRO A 76 -8.78 -12.88 -6.54
CA PRO A 76 -8.29 -11.54 -6.88
C PRO A 76 -8.93 -10.45 -5.99
N GLY A 77 -8.19 -9.38 -5.71
CA GLY A 77 -8.71 -8.22 -4.97
C GLY A 77 -8.60 -8.28 -3.45
N GLY A 78 -7.74 -9.15 -2.92
CA GLY A 78 -7.45 -9.26 -1.49
C GLY A 78 -7.02 -7.93 -0.85
N SER A 79 -7.50 -7.68 0.37
CA SER A 79 -7.24 -6.41 1.07
C SER A 79 -5.87 -6.37 1.76
N PHE A 80 -5.37 -7.51 2.23
CA PHE A 80 -4.14 -7.63 3.01
C PHE A 80 -3.08 -8.46 2.28
N ILE A 81 -1.82 -8.00 2.37
CA ILE A 81 -0.62 -8.76 1.99
C ILE A 81 0.29 -8.80 3.22
N ASP A 82 0.65 -9.98 3.70
CA ASP A 82 1.34 -10.14 4.99
C ASP A 82 2.62 -9.27 5.09
N GLY A 83 2.64 -8.34 6.05
CA GLY A 83 3.77 -7.46 6.33
C GLY A 83 3.92 -6.24 5.39
N ARG A 84 2.95 -5.98 4.50
CA ARG A 84 2.99 -4.80 3.60
C ARG A 84 2.77 -3.51 4.37
N LYS A 85 3.55 -2.49 4.03
CA LYS A 85 3.51 -1.15 4.62
C LYS A 85 3.45 -0.07 3.54
N GLN A 86 2.72 1.00 3.81
CA GLN A 86 2.68 2.19 2.97
C GLN A 86 2.70 3.44 3.85
N LEU A 87 3.54 4.41 3.50
CA LEU A 87 3.62 5.72 4.13
C LEU A 87 3.35 6.79 3.08
N THR A 88 2.44 7.70 3.37
CA THR A 88 2.20 8.90 2.56
C THR A 88 2.42 10.12 3.46
N LEU A 89 3.32 11.00 3.04
CA LEU A 89 3.51 12.31 3.65
C LEU A 89 3.05 13.37 2.66
N GLY A 90 2.37 14.40 3.12
CA GLY A 90 1.99 15.49 2.25
C GLY A 90 1.79 16.80 2.99
N VAL A 91 1.72 17.88 2.22
CA VAL A 91 1.47 19.23 2.70
C VAL A 91 0.66 19.98 1.66
N ALA A 92 -0.38 20.66 2.12
CA ALA A 92 -1.16 21.58 1.30
C ALA A 92 -0.97 23.02 1.78
N PHE A 93 -0.96 23.95 0.83
CA PHE A 93 -0.99 25.38 1.05
C PHE A 93 -2.28 25.91 0.41
N ASN A 94 -3.12 26.54 1.23
CA ASN A 94 -4.39 27.08 0.78
C ASN A 94 -4.41 28.59 1.04
N TYR A 95 -4.42 29.37 -0.03
CA TYR A 95 -4.62 30.81 0.01
C TYR A 95 -6.08 31.13 -0.31
N LEU A 96 -6.85 31.47 0.73
CA LEU A 96 -8.23 31.95 0.66
C LEU A 96 -9.22 31.04 -0.09
N ASN A 97 -8.94 29.73 -0.19
CA ASN A 97 -9.65 28.75 -1.03
C ASN A 97 -9.64 29.08 -2.53
N GLU A 98 -8.94 30.14 -2.93
CA GLU A 98 -8.79 30.59 -4.31
C GLU A 98 -7.63 29.84 -4.96
N TRP A 99 -6.48 29.76 -4.27
CA TRP A 99 -5.31 29.01 -4.72
C TRP A 99 -4.96 27.90 -3.74
N VAL A 100 -4.95 26.66 -4.22
CA VAL A 100 -4.53 25.50 -3.43
C VAL A 100 -3.39 24.78 -4.12
N PHE A 101 -2.25 24.69 -3.44
CA PHE A 101 -1.10 23.89 -3.84
C PHE A 101 -0.99 22.69 -2.93
N ASP A 102 -0.79 21.50 -3.47
CA ASP A 102 -0.70 20.27 -2.69
C ASP A 102 0.45 19.42 -3.18
N PHE A 103 1.30 18.96 -2.25
CA PHE A 103 2.44 18.11 -2.52
C PHE A 103 2.36 16.86 -1.64
N ALA A 104 2.72 15.71 -2.18
CA ALA A 104 2.83 14.46 -1.43
C ALA A 104 3.94 13.56 -1.95
N TYR A 105 4.43 12.73 -1.05
CA TYR A 105 5.33 11.62 -1.34
C TYR A 105 4.73 10.34 -0.74
N THR A 106 4.69 9.28 -1.54
CA THR A 106 4.24 7.96 -1.09
C THR A 106 5.36 6.95 -1.25
N LYS A 107 5.58 6.18 -0.18
CA LYS A 107 6.55 5.10 -0.09
C LYS A 107 5.87 3.77 0.22
N TYR A 108 6.20 2.74 -0.54
CA TYR A 108 5.78 1.37 -0.33
C TYR A 108 6.93 0.53 0.24
N MET A 109 6.64 -0.38 1.17
CA MET A 109 7.66 -1.14 1.88
C MET A 109 7.10 -2.44 2.47
N GLY A 110 7.97 -3.33 2.93
CA GLY A 110 7.58 -4.61 3.53
C GLY A 110 7.04 -5.63 2.52
N ALA A 111 6.60 -6.79 3.03
CA ALA A 111 6.02 -7.90 2.26
C ALA A 111 6.89 -8.49 1.13
N GLY A 112 8.20 -8.23 1.11
CA GLY A 112 9.15 -8.96 0.26
C GLY A 112 8.82 -8.89 -1.23
N GLU A 113 8.81 -10.05 -1.88
CA GLU A 113 8.41 -10.25 -3.29
C GLU A 113 6.90 -10.13 -3.51
N PHE A 114 6.09 -10.41 -2.48
CA PHE A 114 4.62 -10.35 -2.53
C PHE A 114 4.07 -8.92 -2.60
N ASN A 115 4.91 -7.92 -2.30
CA ASN A 115 4.57 -6.52 -2.49
C ASN A 115 5.06 -5.99 -3.84
N MET A 116 4.24 -6.16 -4.87
CA MET A 116 4.48 -5.64 -6.22
C MET A 116 4.54 -4.11 -6.32
N LEU A 117 4.25 -3.38 -5.24
CA LEU A 117 4.37 -1.92 -5.19
C LEU A 117 5.65 -1.45 -4.49
N LYS A 118 6.43 -2.35 -3.88
CA LYS A 118 7.56 -2.03 -2.97
C LYS A 118 8.60 -1.07 -3.56
N ASP A 119 8.77 -1.07 -4.88
CA ASP A 119 9.72 -0.22 -5.62
C ASP A 119 9.03 0.93 -6.40
N ARG A 120 7.72 1.10 -6.23
CA ARG A 120 6.88 2.04 -6.98
C ARG A 120 6.58 3.31 -6.19
N ASP A 121 7.56 3.82 -5.47
CA ASP A 121 7.48 5.09 -4.75
C ASP A 121 7.28 6.26 -5.73
N PHE A 122 6.53 7.30 -5.33
CA PHE A 122 6.27 8.44 -6.20
C PHE A 122 6.02 9.75 -5.45
N PHE A 123 6.25 10.86 -6.16
CA PHE A 123 5.83 12.20 -5.75
C PHE A 123 4.59 12.62 -6.52
N ALA A 124 3.68 13.33 -5.86
CA ALA A 124 2.50 13.93 -6.46
C ALA A 124 2.47 15.42 -6.15
N ALA A 125 2.06 16.22 -7.14
CA ALA A 125 1.81 17.64 -6.97
C ALA A 125 0.51 18.02 -7.68
N SER A 126 -0.27 18.92 -7.09
CA SER A 126 -1.47 19.48 -7.73
C SER A 126 -1.65 20.95 -7.40
N VAL A 127 -2.24 21.69 -8.34
CA VAL A 127 -2.62 23.10 -8.20
C VAL A 127 -4.09 23.23 -8.54
N ARG A 128 -4.85 23.94 -7.71
CA ARG A 128 -6.28 24.21 -7.92
C ARG A 128 -6.52 25.70 -7.81
N TYR A 129 -7.35 26.20 -8.71
CA TYR A 129 -7.80 27.58 -8.74
C TYR A 129 -9.33 27.62 -8.77
N SER A 130 -9.95 28.48 -7.96
CA SER A 130 -11.40 28.70 -7.93
C SER A 130 -11.70 30.18 -8.15
N PHE A 131 -12.66 30.48 -9.03
CA PHE A 131 -13.16 31.84 -9.32
C PHE A 131 -14.53 32.09 -8.68
#